data_AF-A0A662VHV5-F1
#
_entry.id   AF-A0A662VHV5-F1
#
_cell.length_a   1.000
_cell.length_b   1.000
_cell.length_c   1.000
_cell.angle_alpha   90.00
_cell.angle_beta   90.00
_cell.angle_gamma   90.00
#
_symmetry.space_group_name_H-M   'P 1'
#
loop_
_entity.id
_entity.type
_entity.pdbx_description
1 polymer ?
#
loop_
_entity_poly.entity_id
_entity_poly.type
_entity_poly.pdbx_seq_one_letter_code
_entity_poly.pdbx_strand_id
1 'polypeptide(L)'
;GVNTVYIVVSVNESYVETIKSPEIGEKFGEDAVRVYESLIDEAKSSGFAVIVILEYGVETDGGISKKVKDVDEFINEFSKLALKWARIAEEHNAEFFSPINEFDQVLKENNLDTEEIIEKEGEFYNNLLPKIEDEFSGKIFCKLGSVHKNEVFNVTGCNIIGITITPSRVDENSR
;
A
#
# COMPACT_ATOMS: atom_id res chain seq x y z
N GLY A 1 21.54 -1.33 -13.19
CA GLY A 1 20.31 -0.88 -12.52
C GLY A 1 19.96 -1.91 -11.48
N VAL A 2 19.47 -1.50 -10.31
CA VAL A 2 18.88 -2.46 -9.37
C VAL A 2 17.56 -2.90 -10.00
N ASN A 3 17.41 -4.19 -10.27
CA ASN A 3 16.13 -4.73 -10.70
C ASN A 3 15.26 -4.81 -9.44
N THR A 4 14.19 -4.02 -9.38
CA THR A 4 13.29 -3.97 -8.22
C THR A 4 11.95 -4.59 -8.60
N VAL A 5 11.39 -5.42 -7.72
CA VAL A 5 10.05 -6.00 -7.87
C VAL A 5 9.12 -5.51 -6.76
N TYR A 6 7.84 -5.37 -7.10
CA TYR A 6 6.78 -5.08 -6.13
C TYR A 6 6.11 -6.37 -5.71
N ILE A 7 6.10 -6.63 -4.41
CA ILE A 7 5.26 -7.66 -3.79
C ILE A 7 4.07 -6.94 -3.17
N VAL A 8 2.93 -7.04 -3.86
CA VAL A 8 1.67 -6.39 -3.47
C VAL A 8 0.86 -7.34 -2.61
N VAL A 9 0.77 -7.03 -1.31
CA VAL A 9 0.02 -7.79 -0.33
C VAL A 9 -1.43 -7.32 -0.34
N SER A 10 -2.32 -8.13 -0.90
CA SER A 10 -3.74 -7.80 -0.95
C SER A 10 -4.41 -8.03 0.40
N VAL A 11 -5.29 -7.13 0.79
CA VAL A 11 -6.07 -7.18 2.03
C VAL A 11 -7.55 -6.95 1.71
N ASN A 12 -8.41 -7.85 2.18
CA ASN A 12 -9.85 -7.80 1.91
C ASN A 12 -10.64 -6.94 2.92
N GLU A 13 -11.97 -6.89 2.77
CA GLU A 13 -12.87 -6.11 3.66
C GLU A 13 -12.89 -6.57 5.13
N SER A 14 -12.37 -7.77 5.43
CA SER A 14 -12.24 -8.28 6.80
C SER A 14 -10.85 -8.02 7.38
N TYR A 15 -10.03 -7.22 6.71
CA TYR A 15 -8.64 -6.93 7.10
C TYR A 15 -7.75 -8.19 7.16
N VAL A 16 -8.04 -9.16 6.30
CA VAL A 16 -7.28 -10.41 6.18
C VAL A 16 -6.48 -10.39 4.89
N GLU A 17 -5.20 -10.78 4.96
CA GLU A 17 -4.36 -10.92 3.77
C GLU A 17 -4.91 -11.99 2.83
N THR A 18 -4.89 -11.71 1.54
CA THR A 18 -5.37 -12.64 0.51
C THR A 18 -4.38 -12.72 -0.63
N ILE A 19 -4.33 -13.88 -1.27
CA ILE A 19 -3.65 -14.02 -2.56
C ILE A 19 -4.42 -15.00 -3.43
N LYS A 20 -4.53 -14.67 -4.72
CA LYS A 20 -5.25 -15.47 -5.71
C LYS A 20 -4.44 -15.52 -7.00
N SER A 21 -4.01 -16.70 -7.40
CA SER A 21 -3.42 -16.93 -8.72
C SER A 21 -3.88 -18.28 -9.29
N PRO A 22 -3.80 -18.49 -10.62
CA PRO A 22 -4.10 -19.79 -11.22
C PRO A 22 -3.22 -20.93 -10.67
N GLU A 23 -1.96 -20.69 -10.32
CA GLU A 23 -1.07 -21.75 -9.82
C GLU A 23 -1.26 -22.05 -8.32
N ILE A 24 -1.57 -21.03 -7.52
CA ILE A 24 -1.60 -21.13 -6.04
C ILE A 24 -3.04 -21.37 -5.53
N GLY A 25 -4.04 -21.07 -6.36
CA GLY A 25 -5.43 -20.97 -5.94
C GLY A 25 -5.65 -19.72 -5.10
N GLU A 26 -6.69 -19.74 -4.27
CA GLU A 26 -7.02 -18.65 -3.36
C GLU A 26 -6.63 -19.02 -1.93
N LYS A 27 -5.90 -18.13 -1.25
CA LYS A 27 -5.41 -18.29 0.13
C LYS A 27 -5.75 -17.06 0.96
N PHE A 28 -5.89 -17.26 2.27
CA PHE A 28 -6.30 -16.23 3.22
C PHE A 28 -5.44 -16.29 4.50
N GLY A 29 -5.26 -15.14 5.14
CA GLY A 29 -4.58 -15.01 6.43
C GLY A 29 -3.18 -15.63 6.41
N GLU A 30 -2.86 -16.44 7.42
CA GLU A 30 -1.54 -17.07 7.56
C GLU A 30 -1.11 -17.92 6.37
N ASP A 31 -2.05 -18.52 5.62
CA ASP A 31 -1.71 -19.23 4.39
C ASP A 31 -1.28 -18.26 3.27
N ALA A 32 -1.91 -17.08 3.18
CA ALA A 32 -1.52 -16.05 2.23
C ALA A 32 -0.19 -15.40 2.61
N VAL A 33 0.02 -15.14 3.92
CA VAL A 33 1.27 -14.59 4.46
C VAL A 33 2.46 -15.47 4.08
N ARG A 34 2.39 -16.79 4.31
CA ARG A 34 3.45 -17.74 3.92
C ARG A 34 3.79 -17.72 2.43
N VAL A 35 2.79 -17.51 1.59
CA VAL A 35 3.02 -17.40 0.14
C VAL A 35 3.79 -16.11 -0.17
N TYR A 36 3.40 -14.98 0.41
CA TYR A 36 4.10 -13.72 0.22
C TYR A 36 5.54 -13.74 0.75
N GLU A 37 5.78 -14.31 1.93
CA GLU A 37 7.14 -14.55 2.46
C GLU A 37 8.00 -15.34 1.46
N SER A 38 7.43 -16.42 0.90
CA SER A 38 8.11 -17.24 -0.13
C SER A 38 8.42 -16.42 -1.40
N LEU A 39 7.49 -15.58 -1.84
CA LEU A 39 7.70 -14.71 -3.01
C LEU A 39 8.78 -13.66 -2.77
N ILE A 40 8.87 -13.10 -1.56
CA ILE A 40 9.94 -12.19 -1.16
C ILE A 40 11.28 -12.94 -1.22
N ASP A 41 11.39 -14.10 -0.58
CA ASP A 41 12.63 -14.90 -0.54
C ASP A 41 13.09 -15.34 -1.94
N GLU A 42 12.16 -15.72 -2.82
CA GLU A 42 12.45 -16.09 -4.21
C GLU A 42 12.99 -14.90 -5.02
N ALA A 43 12.37 -13.73 -4.88
CA ALA A 43 12.82 -12.51 -5.53
C ALA A 43 14.22 -12.10 -5.03
N LYS A 44 14.45 -12.15 -3.72
CA LYS A 44 15.74 -11.88 -3.09
C LYS A 44 16.82 -12.85 -3.56
N SER A 45 16.52 -14.15 -3.59
CA SER A 45 17.43 -15.19 -4.07
C SER A 45 17.77 -15.04 -5.56
N SER A 46 16.88 -14.42 -6.33
CA SER A 46 17.07 -14.10 -7.74
C SER A 46 17.82 -12.77 -7.96
N GLY A 47 18.25 -12.09 -6.89
CA GLY A 47 19.03 -10.85 -6.94
C GLY A 47 18.21 -9.59 -7.19
N PHE A 48 16.89 -9.63 -7.01
CA PHE A 48 16.04 -8.44 -7.06
C PHE A 48 16.06 -7.71 -5.71
N ALA A 49 15.96 -6.38 -5.78
CA ALA A 49 15.48 -5.62 -4.63
C ALA A 49 13.96 -5.75 -4.53
N VAL A 50 13.42 -5.73 -3.31
CA VAL A 50 11.99 -5.96 -3.07
C VAL A 50 11.36 -4.73 -2.44
N ILE A 51 10.22 -4.30 -3.00
CA ILE A 51 9.28 -3.38 -2.36
C ILE A 51 8.09 -4.20 -1.90
N VAL A 52 7.87 -4.28 -0.59
CA VAL A 52 6.62 -4.82 -0.01
C VAL A 52 5.63 -3.68 0.15
N ILE A 53 4.41 -3.85 -0.36
CA ILE A 53 3.36 -2.82 -0.30
C ILE A 53 2.00 -3.44 0.00
N LEU A 54 1.26 -2.86 0.94
CA LEU A 54 -0.10 -3.31 1.23
C LEU A 54 -1.12 -2.68 0.27
N GLU A 55 -2.10 -3.45 -0.17
CA GLU A 55 -3.16 -3.02 -1.06
C GLU A 55 -4.51 -3.40 -0.45
N TYR A 56 -5.35 -2.41 -0.18
CA TYR A 56 -6.76 -2.66 0.12
C TYR A 56 -7.60 -2.69 -1.16
N GLY A 57 -8.43 -3.72 -1.29
CA GLY A 57 -9.40 -3.83 -2.36
C GLY A 57 -10.45 -4.90 -2.11
N VAL A 58 -11.68 -4.62 -2.52
CA VAL A 58 -12.83 -5.52 -2.44
C VAL A 58 -13.33 -5.80 -3.85
N GLU A 59 -13.40 -7.06 -4.24
CA GLU A 59 -13.96 -7.44 -5.53
C GLU A 59 -15.47 -7.19 -5.55
N THR A 60 -15.93 -6.42 -6.53
CA THR A 60 -17.35 -6.12 -6.76
C THR A 60 -17.68 -6.36 -8.23
N ASP A 61 -18.98 -6.37 -8.58
CA ASP A 61 -19.43 -6.50 -9.98
C ASP A 61 -18.84 -5.41 -10.91
N GLY A 62 -18.45 -4.26 -10.36
CA GLY A 62 -17.83 -3.14 -11.08
C GLY A 62 -16.30 -3.15 -11.11
N GLY A 63 -15.65 -4.18 -10.57
CA GLY A 63 -14.20 -4.25 -10.36
C GLY A 63 -13.80 -4.11 -8.90
N ILE A 64 -12.56 -3.70 -8.65
CA ILE A 64 -12.05 -3.51 -7.29
C ILE A 64 -12.56 -2.19 -6.71
N SER A 65 -13.24 -2.25 -5.58
CA SER A 65 -13.68 -1.12 -4.77
C SER A 65 -12.74 -0.91 -3.58
N LYS A 66 -12.47 0.35 -3.23
CA LYS A 66 -11.75 0.75 -2.01
C LYS A 66 -12.67 1.31 -0.93
N LYS A 67 -13.99 1.23 -1.11
CA LYS A 67 -14.96 1.60 -0.08
C LYS A 67 -14.83 0.73 1.17
N VAL A 68 -14.89 1.36 2.33
CA VAL A 68 -14.85 0.73 3.65
C VAL A 68 -16.16 1.01 4.40
N LYS A 69 -16.46 0.22 5.43
CA LYS A 69 -17.65 0.45 6.27
C LYS A 69 -17.47 1.64 7.21
N ASP A 70 -16.27 1.78 7.75
CA ASP A 70 -15.88 2.81 8.70
C ASP A 70 -14.41 3.18 8.44
N VAL A 71 -14.15 4.48 8.21
CA VAL A 71 -12.82 4.98 7.85
C VAL A 71 -11.86 4.96 9.04
N ASP A 72 -12.35 5.20 10.25
CA ASP A 72 -11.49 5.25 11.44
C ASP A 72 -11.14 3.83 11.89
N GLU A 73 -12.08 2.88 11.78
CA GLU A 73 -11.79 1.44 11.94
C GLU A 73 -10.75 0.98 10.90
N PHE A 74 -10.93 1.36 9.63
CA PHE A 74 -9.98 1.05 8.57
C PHE A 74 -8.58 1.54 8.92
N ILE A 75 -8.43 2.82 9.29
CA ILE A 75 -7.15 3.41 9.68
C ILE A 75 -6.49 2.62 10.80
N ASN A 76 -7.25 2.23 11.82
CA ASN A 76 -6.73 1.48 12.95
C ASN A 76 -6.27 0.07 12.56
N GLU A 77 -7.08 -0.68 11.81
CA GLU A 77 -6.73 -2.04 11.39
C GLU A 77 -5.59 -2.04 10.38
N PHE A 78 -5.58 -1.12 9.41
CA PHE A 78 -4.48 -1.01 8.45
C PHE A 78 -3.17 -0.56 9.10
N SER A 79 -3.22 0.28 10.14
CA SER A 79 -2.03 0.62 10.91
C SER A 79 -1.40 -0.61 11.57
N LYS A 80 -2.23 -1.52 12.12
CA LYS A 80 -1.75 -2.78 12.71
C LYS A 80 -1.16 -3.71 11.66
N LEU A 81 -1.82 -3.85 10.51
CA LEU A 81 -1.32 -4.64 9.38
C LEU A 81 -0.01 -4.08 8.84
N ALA A 82 0.12 -2.76 8.72
CA ALA A 82 1.36 -2.12 8.28
C ALA A 82 2.52 -2.41 9.24
N LEU A 83 2.30 -2.38 10.56
CA LEU A 83 3.33 -2.75 11.54
C LEU A 83 3.66 -4.25 11.53
N LYS A 84 2.68 -5.12 11.27
CA LYS A 84 2.94 -6.55 11.05
C LYS A 84 3.85 -6.74 9.84
N TRP A 85 3.53 -6.10 8.72
CA TRP A 85 4.26 -6.27 7.47
C TRP A 85 5.60 -5.54 7.42
N ALA A 86 5.78 -4.47 8.18
CA ALA A 86 7.09 -3.88 8.40
C ALA A 86 8.07 -4.90 9.02
N ARG A 87 7.63 -5.64 10.04
CA ARG A 87 8.43 -6.73 10.64
C ARG A 87 8.74 -7.84 9.67
N ILE A 88 7.73 -8.33 8.94
CA ILE A 88 7.93 -9.39 7.93
C ILE A 88 8.90 -8.92 6.85
N ALA A 89 8.76 -7.67 6.38
CA ALA A 89 9.68 -7.08 5.41
C ALA A 89 11.12 -7.03 5.94
N GLU A 90 11.33 -6.70 7.22
CA GLU A 90 12.65 -6.73 7.87
C GLU A 90 13.20 -8.16 7.96
N GLU A 91 12.41 -9.11 8.46
CA GLU A 91 12.79 -10.53 8.61
C GLU A 91 13.25 -11.15 7.29
N HIS A 92 12.60 -10.77 6.19
CA HIS A 92 12.91 -11.22 4.84
C HIS A 92 13.84 -10.28 4.06
N ASN A 93 14.46 -9.30 4.74
CA ASN A 93 15.46 -8.38 4.20
C ASN A 93 15.00 -7.60 2.96
N ALA A 94 13.73 -7.19 2.90
CA ALA A 94 13.24 -6.33 1.83
C ALA A 94 13.90 -4.94 1.89
N GLU A 95 14.25 -4.36 0.75
CA GLU A 95 14.90 -3.05 0.70
C GLU A 95 13.94 -1.89 0.97
N PHE A 96 12.66 -2.09 0.66
CA PHE A 96 11.66 -1.04 0.75
C PHE A 96 10.33 -1.58 1.29
N PHE A 97 9.64 -0.72 2.04
CA PHE A 97 8.30 -1.01 2.55
C PHE A 97 7.36 0.18 2.33
N SER A 98 6.14 -0.09 1.91
CA SER A 98 5.06 0.91 1.80
C SER A 98 3.86 0.47 2.64
N PRO A 99 3.45 1.28 3.65
CA PRO A 99 2.36 0.92 4.56
C PRO A 99 1.04 0.61 3.85
N ILE A 100 0.79 1.29 2.73
CA ILE A 100 -0.42 1.16 1.92
C ILE A 100 -0.18 1.78 0.53
N ASN A 101 -0.79 1.22 -0.51
CA ASN A 101 -0.87 1.80 -1.85
C ASN A 101 -2.09 2.73 -1.93
N GLU A 102 -1.85 4.00 -2.25
CA GLU A 102 -2.87 5.00 -2.60
C GLU A 102 -3.97 5.15 -1.54
N PHE A 103 -3.58 5.43 -0.30
CA PHE A 103 -4.52 5.62 0.81
C PHE A 103 -5.49 6.79 0.54
N ASP A 104 -5.02 7.86 -0.11
CA ASP A 104 -5.87 8.94 -0.62
C ASP A 104 -7.04 8.44 -1.48
N GLN A 105 -6.87 7.37 -2.27
CA GLN A 105 -7.95 6.81 -3.07
C GLN A 105 -8.98 6.05 -2.22
N VAL A 106 -8.53 5.37 -1.14
CA VAL A 106 -9.45 4.80 -0.15
C VAL A 106 -10.31 5.91 0.45
N LEU A 107 -9.69 6.97 0.96
CA LEU A 107 -10.41 8.08 1.58
C LEU A 107 -11.38 8.78 0.60
N LYS A 108 -10.93 9.00 -0.65
CA LYS A 108 -11.76 9.59 -1.71
C LYS A 108 -12.98 8.75 -2.07
N GLU A 109 -12.83 7.43 -2.20
CA GLU A 109 -13.97 6.54 -2.49
C GLU A 109 -14.99 6.47 -1.34
N ASN A 110 -14.57 6.87 -0.13
CA ASN A 110 -15.42 7.01 1.03
C ASN A 110 -15.99 8.43 1.23
N ASN A 111 -15.95 9.25 0.16
CA ASN A 111 -16.58 10.57 0.05
C ASN A 111 -15.97 11.68 0.92
N LEU A 112 -14.71 11.54 1.32
CA LEU A 112 -13.97 12.64 1.94
C LEU A 112 -13.55 13.64 0.87
N ASP A 113 -13.54 14.92 1.23
CA ASP A 113 -13.01 15.95 0.34
C ASP A 113 -11.48 16.00 0.36
N THR A 114 -10.89 16.81 -0.51
CA THR A 114 -9.43 16.88 -0.65
C THR A 114 -8.72 17.38 0.61
N GLU A 115 -9.32 18.30 1.36
CA GLU A 115 -8.72 18.84 2.58
C GLU A 115 -8.72 17.78 3.69
N GLU A 116 -9.86 17.09 3.87
CA GLU A 116 -9.99 15.98 4.81
C GLU A 116 -9.06 14.81 4.48
N ILE A 117 -8.86 14.50 3.19
CA ILE A 117 -7.94 13.46 2.73
C ILE A 117 -6.50 13.80 3.14
N ILE A 118 -6.04 15.02 2.85
CA ILE A 118 -4.67 15.45 3.15
C ILE A 118 -4.42 15.41 4.65
N GLU A 119 -5.38 15.88 5.46
CA GLU A 119 -5.29 15.86 6.92
C GLU A 119 -5.19 14.43 7.46
N LYS A 120 -6.17 13.56 7.14
CA LYS A 120 -6.21 12.19 7.66
C LYS A 120 -5.03 11.34 7.17
N GLU A 121 -4.61 11.50 5.92
CA GLU A 121 -3.44 10.78 5.41
C GLU A 121 -2.15 11.28 6.08
N GLY A 122 -2.01 12.59 6.27
CA GLY A 122 -0.91 13.18 7.02
C GLY A 122 -0.83 12.65 8.45
N GLU A 123 -1.97 12.60 9.16
CA GLU A 123 -2.07 12.02 10.51
C GLU A 123 -1.71 10.53 10.52
N PHE A 124 -2.23 9.75 9.57
CA PHE A 124 -1.93 8.33 9.44
C PHE A 124 -0.43 8.09 9.34
N TYR A 125 0.25 8.74 8.38
CA TYR A 125 1.68 8.53 8.20
C TYR A 125 2.50 9.10 9.37
N ASN A 126 2.23 10.32 9.85
CA ASN A 126 3.01 10.91 10.95
C ASN A 126 2.92 10.08 12.25
N ASN A 127 1.80 9.39 12.49
CA ASN A 127 1.64 8.50 13.63
C ASN A 127 2.24 7.10 13.43
N LEU A 128 2.30 6.63 12.19
CA LEU A 128 2.69 5.26 11.85
C LEU A 128 4.17 5.13 11.52
N LEU A 129 4.74 6.07 10.78
CA LEU A 129 6.11 6.00 10.27
C LEU A 129 7.16 5.83 11.37
N PRO A 130 7.13 6.58 12.50
CA PRO A 130 8.11 6.37 13.57
C PRO A 130 8.08 4.95 14.15
N LYS A 131 6.90 4.33 14.21
CA LYS A 131 6.74 2.95 14.69
C LYS A 131 7.22 1.92 13.68
N ILE A 132 7.15 2.24 12.39
CA ILE A 132 7.73 1.40 11.34
C ILE A 132 9.26 1.47 11.39
N GLU A 133 9.85 2.66 11.61
CA GLU A 133 11.30 2.81 11.74
C GLU A 133 11.89 2.01 12.91
N ASP A 134 11.09 1.74 13.96
CA ASP A 134 11.48 0.86 15.06
C ASP A 134 11.53 -0.64 14.67
N GLU A 135 10.81 -1.05 13.62
CA GLU A 135 10.62 -2.45 13.22
C GLU A 135 11.26 -2.79 11.87
N PHE A 136 11.55 -1.78 11.03
CA PHE A 136 12.07 -1.93 9.67
C PHE A 136 13.19 -0.92 9.40
N SER A 137 14.37 -1.42 9.05
CA SER A 137 15.59 -0.63 8.84
C SER A 137 15.80 -0.21 7.38
N GLY A 138 15.01 -0.76 6.46
CA GLY A 138 15.02 -0.40 5.05
C GLY A 138 14.40 0.96 4.75
N LYS A 139 14.15 1.25 3.47
CA LYS A 139 13.63 2.56 3.04
C LYS A 139 12.11 2.56 3.00
N ILE A 140 11.49 3.50 3.70
CA ILE A 140 10.04 3.67 3.67
C ILE A 140 9.63 4.41 2.40
N PHE A 141 8.73 3.78 1.65
CA PHE A 141 8.13 4.28 0.42
C PHE A 141 6.69 4.70 0.68
N CYS A 142 6.38 5.98 0.50
CA CYS A 142 5.02 6.49 0.62
C CYS A 142 4.41 6.56 -0.78
N LYS A 143 3.58 5.57 -1.10
CA LYS A 143 2.96 5.42 -2.41
C LYS A 143 1.59 6.08 -2.45
N LEU A 144 1.58 7.31 -2.92
CA LEU A 144 0.42 8.19 -3.01
C LEU A 144 -0.30 8.03 -4.35
N GLY A 145 -1.59 8.36 -4.34
CA GLY A 145 -2.46 8.41 -5.51
C GLY A 145 -2.62 9.83 -6.06
N SER A 146 -3.64 9.98 -6.90
CA SER A 146 -3.80 11.16 -7.76
C SER A 146 -4.17 12.46 -7.02
N VAL A 147 -4.63 12.39 -5.76
CA VAL A 147 -4.95 13.60 -4.98
C VAL A 147 -3.70 14.45 -4.79
N HIS A 148 -2.54 13.82 -4.57
CA HIS A 148 -1.25 14.50 -4.37
C HIS A 148 -0.59 15.03 -5.64
N LYS A 149 -1.26 14.97 -6.80
CA LYS A 149 -0.69 15.50 -8.05
C LYS A 149 -0.39 17.01 -7.96
N ASN A 150 -1.25 17.76 -7.24
CA ASN A 150 -1.14 19.22 -7.11
C ASN A 150 -1.09 19.69 -5.65
N GLU A 151 -1.08 18.77 -4.69
CA GLU A 151 -1.20 19.06 -3.27
C GLU A 151 0.11 18.80 -2.53
N VAL A 152 0.31 19.47 -1.39
CA VAL A 152 1.52 19.32 -0.58
C VAL A 152 1.36 18.14 0.36
N PHE A 153 2.21 17.13 0.21
CA PHE A 153 2.34 16.03 1.17
C PHE A 153 3.39 16.36 2.24
N ASN A 154 2.95 16.82 3.41
CA ASN A 154 3.82 17.28 4.50
C ASN A 154 4.00 16.21 5.60
N VAL A 155 4.68 15.13 5.24
CA VAL A 155 4.98 14.01 6.15
C VAL A 155 6.49 13.85 6.29
N THR A 156 6.96 13.69 7.52
CA THR A 156 8.34 13.35 7.83
C THR A 156 8.50 11.84 7.99
N GLY A 157 9.61 11.26 7.51
CA GLY A 157 9.91 9.82 7.65
C GLY A 157 9.77 9.01 6.36
N CYS A 158 9.10 9.54 5.34
CA CYS A 158 9.12 8.92 4.00
C CYS A 158 10.49 9.13 3.36
N ASN A 159 11.20 8.05 3.02
CA ASN A 159 12.48 8.15 2.30
C ASN A 159 12.26 8.31 0.79
N ILE A 160 11.15 7.75 0.27
CA ILE A 160 10.78 7.80 -1.14
C ILE A 160 9.30 8.15 -1.23
N ILE A 161 8.94 9.04 -2.15
CA ILE A 161 7.55 9.37 -2.48
C ILE A 161 7.29 8.94 -3.92
N GLY A 162 6.18 8.24 -4.14
CA GLY A 162 5.71 7.86 -5.48
C GLY A 162 4.28 8.32 -5.63
N ILE A 163 3.97 9.01 -6.74
CA ILE A 163 2.63 9.55 -7.00
C ILE A 163 2.10 8.90 -8.27
N THR A 164 0.88 8.35 -8.22
CA THR A 164 0.21 7.90 -9.44
C THR A 164 -0.21 9.11 -10.28
N ILE A 165 0.31 9.18 -11.50
CA ILE A 165 -0.08 10.19 -12.49
C ILE A 165 -0.92 9.51 -13.55
N THR A 166 -2.23 9.70 -13.48
CA THR A 166 -3.12 9.36 -14.60
C THR A 166 -3.12 10.53 -15.57
N PRO A 167 -2.64 10.37 -16.82
CA PRO A 167 -2.74 11.42 -17.81
C PRO A 167 -4.23 11.65 -18.11
N SER A 168 -4.68 12.90 -18.07
CA SER A 168 -5.97 13.25 -18.64
C SER A 168 -5.93 12.86 -20.12
N ARG A 169 -6.95 12.18 -20.63
CA ARG A 169 -7.15 12.12 -22.08
C ARG A 169 -7.22 13.55 -22.58
N VAL A 170 -6.27 13.94 -23.43
CA VAL A 170 -6.43 15.15 -24.23
C VAL A 170 -7.53 14.81 -25.22
N ASP A 171 -8.73 15.36 -25.02
CA ASP A 171 -9.78 15.23 -26.03
C ASP A 171 -9.29 15.91 -27.31
N GLU A 172 -8.93 15.10 -28.32
CA GLU A 172 -8.49 15.52 -29.65
C GLU A 172 -9.56 16.32 -30.44
N ASN A 173 -10.74 16.58 -29.84
CA ASN A 173 -11.85 17.29 -30.48
C ASN A 173 -11.95 18.78 -30.11
N SER A 174 -10.90 19.37 -29.53
CA SER A 174 -10.81 20.83 -29.35
C SER A 174 -9.97 21.48 -30.45
N ARG A 175 -10.52 21.50 -31.67
CA ARG A 175 -10.09 22.39 -32.77
C ARG A 175 -11.31 22.94 -33.51
#